data_AF-A0A8H8NQJ4-F1
#
_entry.id   AF-A0A8H8NQJ4-F1
#
_cell.length_a   1.000
_cell.length_b   1.000
_cell.length_c   1.000
_cell.angle_alpha   90.00
_cell.angle_beta   90.00
_cell.angle_gamma   90.00
#
_symmetry.space_group_name_H-M   'P 1'
#
loop_
_entity.id
_entity.type
_entity.pdbx_description
1 polymer ?
#
loop_
_entity_poly.entity_id
_entity_poly.type
_entity_poly.pdbx_seq_one_letter_code
_entity_poly.pdbx_strand_id
1 'polypeptide(L)'
;MSTSNHNGFTNGATHALNGIPRRYYLLRDGEAGRSEVLWLERFDKFTAKVGASINWHFERGQVESSDEELWIATLLVNGHQLDVRGQGRKQQGAKAHLVEQLEVNGHMLLATLFGIIVALEYLERAYVRDAINAAEYTPACTRLLSQYKTMLKLVGDSVPSVEEFMRRYNMDHPAALHRVQVGVPATIEHSSDQQGSAETAKWVAETTQSFITFMDALNLKLRAKDQLHPRLQELMTGYARFKDSAKWEGRGKIVSWLITLNAMKASDEISEDQARQLLFDIDHAYHEFFSSLGGGKDSS
;
A
#
# COMPACT_ATOMS: atom_id res chain seq x y z
N MET A 1 -25.73 15.94 -16.82
CA MET A 1 -25.48 16.82 -15.66
C MET A 1 -24.27 16.25 -14.92
N SER A 2 -23.12 16.90 -15.08
CA SER A 2 -21.84 16.44 -14.54
C SER A 2 -21.83 16.53 -13.01
N THR A 3 -21.68 15.39 -12.34
CA THR A 3 -21.42 15.31 -10.90
C THR A 3 -19.98 15.72 -10.64
N SER A 4 -19.77 16.98 -10.29
CA SER A 4 -18.48 17.48 -9.83
C SER A 4 -18.16 16.88 -8.46
N ASN A 5 -17.29 15.88 -8.42
CA ASN A 5 -16.64 15.37 -7.20
C ASN A 5 -15.80 16.50 -6.58
N HIS A 6 -16.40 17.28 -5.68
CA HIS A 6 -15.70 18.29 -4.87
C HIS A 6 -15.04 17.65 -3.64
N ASN A 7 -14.21 16.62 -3.85
CA ASN A 7 -13.34 16.08 -2.81
C ASN A 7 -12.05 16.91 -2.71
N GLY A 8 -12.21 18.23 -2.50
CA GLY A 8 -11.12 19.15 -2.26
C GLY A 8 -11.38 19.93 -0.98
N PHE A 9 -10.76 19.50 0.13
CA PHE A 9 -10.78 20.22 1.40
C PHE A 9 -10.08 21.57 1.22
N THR A 10 -10.87 22.64 1.10
CA THR A 10 -10.39 23.98 0.76
C THR A 10 -10.87 24.99 1.79
N ASN A 11 -10.07 26.02 2.05
CA ASN A 11 -10.34 27.05 3.06
C ASN A 11 -11.28 28.17 2.55
N GLY A 12 -11.98 27.94 1.43
CA GLY A 12 -12.92 28.88 0.83
C GLY A 12 -12.31 29.96 -0.06
N ALA A 13 -11.00 29.95 -0.33
CA ALA A 13 -10.36 30.89 -1.26
C ALA A 13 -10.02 30.22 -2.61
N THR A 14 -10.38 30.87 -3.72
CA THR A 14 -10.08 30.43 -5.10
C THR A 14 -8.81 31.10 -5.63
N HIS A 15 -8.06 30.41 -6.50
CA HIS A 15 -6.98 31.04 -7.26
C HIS A 15 -7.55 32.15 -8.18
N ALA A 16 -7.07 33.39 -8.05
CA ALA A 16 -7.60 34.56 -8.78
C ALA A 16 -7.55 34.43 -10.32
N LEU A 17 -6.75 33.51 -10.85
CA LEU A 17 -6.53 33.33 -12.29
C LEU A 17 -7.29 32.12 -12.89
N ASN A 18 -7.73 31.15 -12.07
CA ASN A 18 -8.16 29.84 -12.60
C ASN A 18 -9.38 29.22 -11.89
N GLY A 19 -9.91 29.83 -10.83
CA GLY A 19 -11.07 29.29 -10.09
C GLY A 19 -10.82 27.98 -9.32
N ILE A 20 -9.59 27.44 -9.35
CA ILE A 20 -9.22 26.22 -8.62
C ILE A 20 -9.22 26.54 -7.11
N PRO A 21 -9.96 25.77 -6.29
CA PRO A 21 -9.97 25.93 -4.84
C PRO A 21 -8.57 25.76 -4.22
N ARG A 22 -8.10 26.70 -3.40
CA ARG A 22 -6.82 26.57 -2.69
C ARG A 22 -6.92 25.56 -1.54
N ARG A 23 -5.85 24.79 -1.36
CA ARG A 23 -5.68 23.79 -0.29
C ARG A 23 -5.93 24.35 1.10
N TYR A 24 -6.31 23.44 1.99
CA TYR A 24 -6.34 23.70 3.42
C TYR A 24 -4.93 23.73 4.01
N TYR A 25 -4.32 24.91 4.08
CA TYR A 25 -3.14 25.15 4.91
C TYR A 25 -3.59 25.70 6.27
N LEU A 26 -2.97 25.19 7.34
CA LEU A 26 -3.15 25.71 8.69
C LEU A 26 -2.57 27.11 8.76
N LEU A 27 -1.42 27.35 8.14
CA LEU A 27 -0.78 28.66 8.06
C LEU A 27 -0.93 29.30 6.67
N ARG A 28 -1.14 30.61 6.59
CA ARG A 28 -1.01 31.39 5.34
C ARG A 28 0.41 31.93 5.21
N ASP A 29 0.74 32.43 4.02
CA ASP A 29 2.00 33.11 3.75
C ASP A 29 2.26 34.23 4.78
N GLY A 30 3.40 34.14 5.47
CA GLY A 30 3.82 35.10 6.49
C GLY A 30 3.23 34.91 7.88
N GLU A 31 2.39 33.90 8.12
CA GLU A 31 1.82 33.59 9.45
C GLU A 31 2.68 32.63 10.29
N ALA A 32 3.75 32.08 9.71
CA ALA A 32 4.73 31.28 10.45
C ALA A 32 5.32 32.08 11.62
N GLY A 33 5.39 31.46 12.81
CA GLY A 33 5.86 32.09 14.03
C GLY A 33 4.92 33.13 14.67
N ARG A 34 3.75 33.42 14.08
CA ARG A 34 2.78 34.36 14.69
C ARG A 34 1.92 33.64 15.73
N SER A 35 1.86 34.22 16.93
CA SER A 35 0.99 33.74 18.01
C SER A 35 -0.47 34.16 17.84
N GLU A 36 -0.75 35.14 16.97
CA GLU A 36 -2.09 35.68 16.73
C GLU A 36 -2.96 34.70 15.92
N VAL A 37 -4.10 34.33 16.49
CA VAL A 37 -4.75 33.02 16.30
C VAL A 37 -5.84 33.07 15.22
N LEU A 38 -5.46 32.96 13.94
CA LEU A 38 -6.42 32.69 12.86
C LEU A 38 -6.33 31.24 12.33
N TRP A 39 -5.28 30.51 12.68
CA TRP A 39 -5.08 29.13 12.25
C TRP A 39 -5.79 28.12 13.17
N LEU A 40 -5.97 28.39 14.48
CA LEU A 40 -6.71 27.48 15.37
C LEU A 40 -8.17 27.39 14.95
N GLU A 41 -8.80 28.53 14.66
CA GLU A 41 -10.16 28.54 14.14
C GLU A 41 -10.27 27.78 12.82
N ARG A 42 -9.23 27.83 11.99
CA ARG A 42 -9.16 27.01 10.79
C ARG A 42 -9.06 25.53 11.17
N PHE A 43 -8.08 25.16 11.96
CA PHE A 43 -7.89 23.78 12.38
C PHE A 43 -9.15 23.17 13.01
N ASP A 44 -9.83 23.89 13.90
CA ASP A 44 -11.09 23.47 14.52
C ASP A 44 -12.22 23.33 13.50
N LYS A 45 -12.34 24.27 12.54
CA LYS A 45 -13.30 24.15 11.43
C LYS A 45 -13.00 22.94 10.54
N PHE A 46 -11.72 22.64 10.31
CA PHE A 46 -11.29 21.49 9.52
C PHE A 46 -11.68 20.18 10.21
N THR A 47 -11.34 20.02 11.48
CA THR A 47 -11.62 18.79 12.22
C THR A 47 -13.10 18.58 12.49
N ALA A 48 -13.86 19.64 12.77
CA ALA A 48 -15.32 19.57 12.80
C ALA A 48 -15.90 19.09 11.47
N LYS A 49 -15.35 19.56 10.34
CA LYS A 49 -15.79 19.16 8.99
C LYS A 49 -15.45 17.71 8.65
N VAL A 50 -14.33 17.18 9.13
CA VAL A 50 -13.93 15.78 8.91
C VAL A 50 -14.40 14.83 10.02
N GLY A 51 -15.16 15.32 11.00
CA GLY A 51 -15.66 14.51 12.11
C GLY A 51 -14.56 14.02 13.05
N ALA A 52 -13.42 14.72 13.11
CA ALA A 52 -12.32 14.39 14.01
C ALA A 52 -12.45 15.15 15.34
N SER A 53 -12.25 14.44 16.44
CA SER A 53 -12.10 15.00 17.79
C SER A 53 -10.65 15.43 18.02
N ILE A 54 -10.43 16.66 18.48
CA ILE A 54 -9.11 17.17 18.84
C ILE A 54 -9.04 17.39 20.35
N ASN A 55 -7.97 16.93 20.99
CA ASN A 55 -7.60 17.33 22.34
C ASN A 55 -6.16 17.84 22.40
N TRP A 56 -5.97 19.03 22.95
CA TRP A 56 -4.65 19.60 23.21
C TRP A 56 -4.17 19.22 24.61
N HIS A 57 -2.94 18.76 24.71
CA HIS A 57 -2.29 18.52 25.99
C HIS A 57 -1.10 19.46 26.18
N PHE A 58 -0.94 19.95 27.41
CA PHE A 58 0.09 20.92 27.78
C PHE A 58 0.87 20.43 28.99
N GLU A 59 2.17 20.32 28.83
CA GLU A 59 3.09 19.95 29.89
C GLU A 59 4.04 21.11 30.16
N ARG A 60 4.41 21.30 31.44
CA ARG A 60 5.50 22.21 31.79
C ARG A 60 6.82 21.45 31.70
N GLY A 61 7.72 21.92 30.86
CA GLY A 61 9.11 21.47 30.79
C GLY A 61 10.05 22.50 31.42
N GLN A 62 11.17 22.03 31.95
CA GLN A 62 12.30 22.88 32.35
C GLN A 62 13.43 22.71 31.33
N VAL A 63 14.06 23.81 30.93
CA VAL A 63 15.30 23.76 30.15
C VAL A 63 16.45 23.52 31.13
N GLU A 64 17.25 22.47 30.91
CA GLU A 64 18.32 22.02 31.83
C GLU A 64 19.41 23.07 32.16
N SER A 65 19.32 24.29 31.61
CA SER A 65 20.28 25.38 31.84
C SER A 65 19.65 26.76 32.08
N SER A 66 18.34 26.88 32.32
CA SER A 66 17.70 28.16 32.65
C SER A 66 16.42 27.99 33.48
N ASP A 67 16.16 28.89 34.44
CA ASP A 67 14.88 29.00 35.16
C ASP A 67 13.68 29.42 34.26
N GLU A 68 13.85 29.48 32.93
CA GLU A 68 12.75 29.78 32.01
C GLU A 68 11.79 28.58 31.91
N GLU A 69 10.56 28.76 32.42
CA GLU A 69 9.47 27.80 32.23
C GLU A 69 9.11 27.68 30.74
N LEU A 70 9.11 26.44 30.22
CA LEU A 70 8.75 26.14 28.85
C LEU A 70 7.45 25.34 28.83
N TRP A 71 6.50 25.72 27.96
CA TRP A 71 5.32 24.92 27.69
C TRP A 71 5.60 23.99 26.51
N ILE A 72 5.25 22.72 26.67
CA ILE A 72 5.24 21.72 25.60
C ILE A 72 3.79 21.44 25.22
N ALA A 73 3.48 21.53 23.94
CA ALA A 73 2.18 21.20 23.39
C ALA A 73 2.25 19.86 22.65
N THR A 74 1.27 18.99 22.88
CA THR A 74 1.01 17.80 22.08
C THR A 74 -0.45 17.77 21.65
N LEU A 75 -0.73 17.06 20.56
CA LEU A 75 -2.04 17.01 19.94
C LEU A 75 -2.54 15.59 19.82
N LEU A 76 -3.74 15.32 20.37
CA LEU A 76 -4.44 14.06 20.16
C LEU A 76 -5.56 14.28 19.15
N VAL A 77 -5.60 13.44 18.13
CA VAL A 77 -6.67 13.40 17.13
C VAL A 77 -7.36 12.04 17.25
N ASN A 78 -8.65 12.03 17.58
CA ASN A 78 -9.42 10.80 17.84
C ASN A 78 -8.78 9.87 18.88
N GLY A 79 -8.18 10.47 19.92
CA GLY A 79 -7.50 9.72 20.99
C GLY A 79 -6.08 9.26 20.66
N HIS A 80 -5.60 9.48 19.43
CA HIS A 80 -4.23 9.16 19.03
C HIS A 80 -3.34 10.40 19.07
N GLN A 81 -2.25 10.34 19.83
CA GLN A 81 -1.27 11.42 19.89
C GLN A 81 -0.45 11.50 18.60
N LEU A 82 -0.36 12.69 18.01
CA LEU A 82 0.57 12.96 16.92
C LEU A 82 2.00 13.02 17.45
N ASP A 83 2.95 12.44 16.71
CA ASP A 83 4.37 12.45 17.05
C ASP A 83 5.05 13.79 16.70
N VAL A 84 4.35 14.89 16.97
CA VAL A 84 4.81 16.25 16.71
C VAL A 84 4.58 17.06 17.98
N ARG A 85 5.62 17.76 18.43
CA ARG A 85 5.60 18.55 19.66
C ARG A 85 5.89 20.00 19.33
N GLY A 86 5.16 20.89 19.97
CA GLY A 86 5.46 22.32 19.95
C GLY A 86 5.98 22.77 21.30
N GLN A 87 6.75 23.86 21.28
CA GLN A 87 7.34 24.43 22.50
C GLN A 87 7.27 25.96 22.48
N GLY A 88 7.10 26.57 23.63
CA GLY A 88 7.12 28.02 23.76
C GLY A 88 6.95 28.53 25.19
N ARG A 89 7.25 29.81 25.40
CA ARG A 89 7.18 30.47 26.73
C ARG A 89 5.76 30.60 27.29
N LYS A 90 4.75 30.40 26.46
CA LYS A 90 3.32 30.36 26.82
C LYS A 90 2.67 29.23 26.03
N GLN A 91 1.57 28.66 26.54
CA GLN A 91 0.79 27.62 25.84
C GLN A 91 0.46 28.01 24.39
N GLN A 92 0.11 29.28 24.15
CA GLN A 92 -0.18 29.80 22.82
C GLN A 92 1.04 29.74 21.88
N GLY A 93 2.24 30.03 22.38
CA GLY A 93 3.48 29.90 21.61
C GLY A 93 3.82 28.44 21.32
N ALA A 94 3.61 27.55 22.30
CA ALA A 94 3.79 26.11 22.11
C ALA A 94 2.83 25.54 21.05
N LYS A 95 1.55 25.97 21.05
CA LYS A 95 0.58 25.63 19.99
C LYS A 95 1.03 26.11 18.61
N ALA A 96 1.45 27.37 18.50
CA ALA A 96 1.89 27.96 17.23
C ALA A 96 3.09 27.21 16.65
N HIS A 97 4.07 26.89 17.50
CA HIS A 97 5.23 26.10 17.09
C HIS A 97 4.85 24.67 16.69
N LEU A 98 3.92 23.99 17.39
CA LEU A 98 3.44 22.66 16.98
C LEU A 98 2.88 22.68 15.56
N VAL A 99 2.13 23.72 15.20
CA VAL A 99 1.53 23.84 13.86
C VAL A 99 2.54 24.18 12.79
N GLU A 100 3.53 25.02 13.10
CA GLU A 100 4.67 25.20 12.22
C GLU A 100 5.39 23.86 11.96
N GLN A 101 5.58 23.04 12.99
CA GLN A 101 6.15 21.70 12.85
C GLN A 101 5.25 20.76 12.03
N LEU A 102 3.93 20.84 12.15
CA LEU A 102 3.00 20.08 11.30
C LEU A 102 3.11 20.48 9.82
N GLU A 103 3.20 21.77 9.52
CA GLU A 103 3.39 22.30 8.15
C GLU A 103 4.77 21.90 7.60
N VAL A 104 5.83 22.04 8.39
CA VAL A 104 7.19 21.62 8.03
C VAL A 104 7.23 20.11 7.75
N ASN A 105 6.62 19.29 8.59
CA ASN A 105 6.53 17.85 8.35
C ASN A 105 5.79 17.54 7.05
N GLY A 106 4.70 18.26 6.73
CA GLY A 106 4.04 18.17 5.43
C GLY A 106 5.00 18.43 4.26
N HIS A 107 5.85 19.45 4.36
CA HIS A 107 6.88 19.75 3.36
C HIS A 107 7.98 18.68 3.29
N MET A 108 8.40 18.12 4.43
CA MET A 108 9.39 17.03 4.48
C MET A 108 8.87 15.76 3.79
N LEU A 109 7.58 15.44 3.94
CA LEU A 109 6.98 14.31 3.25
C LEU A 109 6.98 14.50 1.73
N LEU A 110 6.67 15.71 1.25
CA LEU A 110 6.73 16.05 -0.18
C LEU A 110 8.17 15.99 -0.72
N ALA A 111 9.15 16.51 0.04
CA ALA A 111 10.56 16.43 -0.32
C ALA A 111 11.08 14.97 -0.35
N THR A 112 10.59 14.14 0.57
CA THR A 112 10.91 12.70 0.60
C THR A 112 10.35 11.99 -0.63
N LEU A 113 9.09 12.28 -1.01
CA LEU A 113 8.51 11.75 -2.25
C LEU A 113 9.34 12.16 -3.48
N PHE A 114 9.73 13.43 -3.56
CA PHE A 114 10.61 13.93 -4.62
C PHE A 114 11.93 13.16 -4.68
N GLY A 115 12.60 13.00 -3.54
CA GLY A 115 13.86 12.27 -3.45
C GLY A 115 13.74 10.80 -3.88
N ILE A 116 12.65 10.13 -3.51
CA ILE A 116 12.39 8.74 -3.93
C ILE A 116 12.24 8.64 -5.45
N ILE A 117 11.48 9.54 -6.09
CA ILE A 117 11.29 9.53 -7.55
C ILE A 117 12.63 9.77 -8.27
N VAL A 118 13.44 10.73 -7.79
CA VAL A 118 14.77 10.99 -8.36
C VAL A 118 15.68 9.77 -8.20
N ALA A 119 15.72 9.16 -7.02
CA ALA A 119 16.52 7.97 -6.77
C ALA A 119 16.11 6.80 -7.69
N LEU A 120 14.81 6.63 -7.92
CA LEU A 120 14.29 5.60 -8.82
C LEU A 120 14.70 5.84 -10.28
N GLU A 121 14.68 7.09 -10.75
CA GLU A 121 15.14 7.45 -12.11
C GLU A 121 16.61 7.07 -12.32
N TYR A 122 17.48 7.42 -11.37
CA TYR A 122 18.90 7.08 -11.46
C TYR A 122 19.13 5.58 -11.38
N LEU A 123 18.37 4.87 -10.53
CA LEU A 123 18.47 3.42 -10.41
C LEU A 123 18.07 2.71 -11.72
N GLU A 124 16.95 3.10 -12.34
CA GLU A 124 16.52 2.55 -13.64
C GLU A 124 17.57 2.80 -14.72
N ARG A 125 18.08 4.04 -14.82
CA ARG A 125 19.11 4.40 -15.79
C ARG A 125 20.42 3.65 -15.58
N ALA A 126 20.82 3.42 -14.33
CA ALA A 126 22.01 2.65 -14.01
C ALA A 126 21.88 1.19 -14.46
N TYR A 127 20.71 0.58 -14.24
CA TYR A 127 20.45 -0.80 -14.66
C TYR A 127 20.40 -0.93 -16.19
N VAL A 128 19.72 -0.02 -16.90
CA VAL A 128 19.67 0.00 -18.37
C VAL A 128 21.06 0.16 -19.00
N ARG A 129 21.99 0.83 -18.30
CA ARG A 129 23.37 1.03 -18.73
C ARG A 129 24.33 -0.08 -18.26
N ASP A 130 23.81 -1.13 -17.64
CA ASP A 130 24.59 -2.24 -17.07
C ASP A 130 25.63 -1.79 -16.03
N ALA A 131 25.39 -0.65 -15.38
CA ALA A 131 26.26 -0.11 -14.32
C ALA A 131 26.02 -0.77 -12.96
N ILE A 132 24.90 -1.47 -12.80
CA ILE A 132 24.52 -2.29 -11.65
C ILE A 132 23.89 -3.59 -12.15
N ASN A 133 24.17 -4.70 -11.48
CA ASN A 133 23.62 -5.99 -11.88
C ASN A 133 22.20 -6.21 -11.31
N ALA A 134 21.50 -7.23 -11.83
CA ALA A 134 20.14 -7.57 -11.42
C ALA A 134 19.99 -7.88 -9.91
N ALA A 135 21.02 -8.46 -9.29
CA ALA A 135 20.99 -8.85 -7.87
C ALA A 135 21.05 -7.62 -6.93
N GLU A 136 21.69 -6.54 -7.36
CA GLU A 136 21.73 -5.27 -6.62
C GLU A 136 20.53 -4.37 -6.96
N TYR A 137 20.14 -4.35 -8.24
CA TYR A 137 19.02 -3.54 -8.73
C TYR A 137 17.68 -3.96 -8.12
N THR A 138 17.34 -5.25 -8.15
CA THR A 138 16.02 -5.76 -7.74
C THR A 138 15.63 -5.39 -6.30
N PRO A 139 16.48 -5.63 -5.27
CA PRO A 139 16.14 -5.25 -3.90
C PRO A 139 16.11 -3.72 -3.71
N ALA A 140 17.00 -2.97 -4.37
CA ALA A 140 17.00 -1.51 -4.29
C ALA A 140 15.72 -0.91 -4.89
N CYS A 141 15.29 -1.39 -6.06
CA CYS A 141 14.09 -0.93 -6.75
C CYS A 141 12.83 -1.30 -5.95
N THR A 142 12.76 -2.53 -5.41
CA THR A 142 11.66 -2.99 -4.55
C THR A 142 11.50 -2.12 -3.31
N ARG A 143 12.62 -1.76 -2.66
CA ARG A 143 12.61 -0.88 -1.49
C ARG A 143 12.12 0.52 -1.84
N LEU A 144 12.63 1.12 -2.91
CA LEU A 144 12.20 2.46 -3.35
C LEU A 144 10.72 2.49 -3.76
N LEU A 145 10.24 1.47 -4.47
CA LEU A 145 8.82 1.32 -4.82
C LEU A 145 7.92 1.18 -3.59
N SER A 146 8.37 0.46 -2.57
CA SER A 146 7.63 0.31 -1.30
C SER A 146 7.57 1.63 -0.54
N GLN A 147 8.70 2.34 -0.45
CA GLN A 147 8.77 3.67 0.17
C GLN A 147 7.90 4.68 -0.59
N TYR A 148 7.93 4.66 -1.92
CA TYR A 148 7.07 5.47 -2.77
C TYR A 148 5.58 5.22 -2.48
N LYS A 149 5.14 3.96 -2.46
CA LYS A 149 3.72 3.61 -2.18
C LYS A 149 3.28 4.10 -0.79
N THR A 150 4.12 3.95 0.22
CA THR A 150 3.85 4.47 1.56
C THR A 150 3.79 5.99 1.55
N MET A 151 4.76 6.65 0.93
CA MET A 151 4.83 8.11 0.91
C MET A 151 3.66 8.72 0.13
N LEU A 152 3.29 8.15 -1.02
CA LEU A 152 2.14 8.59 -1.80
C LEU A 152 0.83 8.51 -1.01
N LYS A 153 0.65 7.50 -0.14
CA LYS A 153 -0.50 7.45 0.78
C LYS A 153 -0.45 8.55 1.83
N LEU A 154 0.73 8.82 2.40
CA LEU A 154 0.92 9.86 3.41
C LEU A 154 0.69 11.26 2.84
N VAL A 155 1.04 11.48 1.57
CA VAL A 155 0.81 12.75 0.88
C VAL A 155 -0.44 12.75 -0.01
N GLY A 156 -1.30 11.72 0.06
CA GLY A 156 -2.36 11.46 -0.93
C GLY A 156 -3.35 12.61 -1.10
N ASP A 157 -3.68 13.30 -0.01
CA ASP A 157 -4.53 14.51 -0.05
C ASP A 157 -3.84 15.69 -0.77
N SER A 158 -2.52 15.67 -0.79
CA SER A 158 -1.64 16.66 -1.43
C SER A 158 -1.10 16.24 -2.81
N VAL A 159 -1.26 14.98 -3.19
CA VAL A 159 -0.71 14.42 -4.41
C VAL A 159 -1.73 13.42 -4.96
N PRO A 160 -2.69 13.91 -5.79
CA PRO A 160 -3.74 13.06 -6.32
C PRO A 160 -3.20 11.99 -7.29
N SER A 161 -2.11 12.29 -7.98
CA SER A 161 -1.34 11.31 -8.77
C SER A 161 0.12 11.73 -8.87
N VAL A 162 0.98 10.78 -9.24
CA VAL A 162 2.41 11.03 -9.44
C VAL A 162 2.68 11.92 -10.65
N GLU A 163 1.86 11.83 -11.70
CA GLU A 163 1.95 12.68 -12.88
C GLU A 163 1.74 14.15 -12.52
N GLU A 164 0.73 14.44 -11.68
CA GLU A 164 0.46 15.80 -11.22
C GLU A 164 1.56 16.31 -10.28
N PHE A 165 2.14 15.43 -9.45
CA PHE A 165 3.31 15.78 -8.64
C PHE A 165 4.52 16.14 -9.51
N MET A 166 4.88 15.27 -10.46
CA MET A 166 6.00 15.48 -11.36
C MET A 166 5.82 16.74 -12.21
N ARG A 167 4.61 17.00 -12.71
CA ARG A 167 4.26 18.24 -13.41
C ARG A 167 4.43 19.47 -12.52
N ARG A 168 3.93 19.41 -11.27
CA ARG A 168 4.01 20.52 -10.31
C ARG A 168 5.46 20.89 -9.96
N TYR A 169 6.32 19.90 -9.83
CA TYR A 169 7.73 20.08 -9.47
C TYR A 169 8.69 20.06 -10.68
N ASN A 170 8.14 20.12 -11.90
CA ASN A 170 8.91 20.15 -13.15
C ASN A 170 9.94 19.01 -13.26
N MET A 171 9.51 17.79 -12.96
CA MET A 171 10.34 16.59 -12.95
C MET A 171 10.27 15.88 -14.31
N ASP A 172 11.41 15.76 -15.00
CA ASP A 172 11.56 14.98 -16.23
C ASP A 172 12.21 13.61 -15.93
N HIS A 173 11.41 12.70 -15.39
CA HIS A 173 11.87 11.38 -14.93
C HIS A 173 11.00 10.25 -15.51
N PRO A 174 11.04 10.04 -16.84
CA PRO A 174 10.18 9.09 -17.52
C PRO A 174 10.44 7.62 -17.11
N ALA A 175 11.67 7.27 -16.72
CA ALA A 175 11.97 5.90 -16.29
C ALA A 175 11.40 5.64 -14.88
N ALA A 176 11.52 6.61 -13.97
CA ALA A 176 10.87 6.54 -12.67
C ALA A 176 9.34 6.49 -12.81
N LEU A 177 8.75 7.34 -13.67
CA LEU A 177 7.31 7.37 -13.93
C LEU A 177 6.80 6.00 -14.42
N HIS A 178 7.47 5.43 -15.42
CA HIS A 178 7.15 4.09 -15.92
C HIS A 178 7.25 3.06 -14.79
N ARG A 179 8.34 3.07 -14.03
CA ARG A 179 8.57 2.11 -12.95
C ARG A 179 7.53 2.18 -11.84
N VAL A 180 7.10 3.38 -11.43
CA VAL A 180 6.05 3.52 -10.40
C VAL A 180 4.67 3.10 -10.92
N GLN A 181 4.38 3.29 -12.22
CA GLN A 181 3.14 2.84 -12.85
C GLN A 181 3.07 1.31 -12.94
N VAL A 182 4.17 0.67 -13.34
CA VAL A 182 4.30 -0.79 -13.36
C VAL A 182 4.29 -1.38 -11.95
N GLY A 183 4.97 -0.72 -11.01
CA GLY A 183 4.90 -1.04 -9.58
C GLY A 183 5.71 -2.26 -9.13
N VAL A 184 6.50 -2.87 -10.03
CA VAL A 184 7.50 -3.92 -9.78
C VAL A 184 8.79 -3.60 -10.55
N PRO A 185 9.99 -4.10 -10.14
CA PRO A 185 11.25 -3.91 -10.87
C PRO A 185 11.27 -4.50 -12.29
N ALA A 186 12.17 -4.01 -13.16
CA ALA A 186 12.32 -4.46 -14.55
C ALA A 186 12.58 -5.97 -14.65
N THR A 187 13.36 -6.50 -13.70
CA THR A 187 13.69 -7.93 -13.58
C THR A 187 12.47 -8.80 -13.31
N ILE A 188 11.39 -8.24 -12.74
CA ILE A 188 10.12 -8.91 -12.46
C ILE A 188 9.08 -8.61 -13.55
N GLU A 189 9.14 -7.43 -14.18
CA GLU A 189 8.29 -7.07 -15.31
C GLU A 189 8.63 -7.89 -16.56
N HIS A 190 9.92 -8.10 -16.82
CA HIS A 190 10.46 -8.80 -17.99
C HIS A 190 11.03 -10.18 -17.65
N SER A 191 10.65 -10.78 -16.51
CA SER A 191 11.06 -12.15 -16.14
C SER A 191 10.49 -13.25 -17.04
N SER A 192 10.07 -12.94 -18.27
CA SER A 192 9.75 -13.95 -19.26
C SER A 192 10.96 -14.67 -19.83
N ASP A 193 12.21 -14.22 -19.63
CA ASP A 193 13.33 -14.86 -20.33
C ASP A 193 14.60 -15.25 -19.54
N GLN A 194 14.92 -14.74 -18.33
CA GLN A 194 16.24 -15.06 -17.74
C GLN A 194 16.37 -15.23 -16.19
N GLN A 195 15.31 -15.41 -15.40
CA GLN A 195 15.40 -15.72 -13.95
C GLN A 195 14.09 -16.41 -13.48
N GLY A 196 14.02 -17.64 -12.95
CA GLY A 196 15.00 -18.68 -12.69
C GLY A 196 14.27 -19.98 -12.29
N SER A 197 14.69 -21.10 -12.87
CA SER A 197 14.16 -22.46 -12.70
C SER A 197 13.95 -22.90 -11.23
N ALA A 198 14.70 -22.34 -10.28
CA ALA A 198 14.62 -22.71 -8.86
C ALA A 198 13.34 -22.24 -8.14
N GLU A 199 12.82 -21.04 -8.43
CA GLU A 199 11.57 -20.57 -7.82
C GLU A 199 10.35 -21.23 -8.47
N THR A 200 10.41 -21.49 -9.78
CA THR A 200 9.39 -22.29 -10.46
C THR A 200 9.37 -23.72 -9.91
N ALA A 201 10.53 -24.36 -9.74
CA ALA A 201 10.62 -25.68 -9.11
C ALA A 201 10.10 -25.67 -7.66
N LYS A 202 10.41 -24.63 -6.89
CA LYS A 202 9.86 -24.43 -5.53
C LYS A 202 8.34 -24.28 -5.55
N TRP A 203 7.77 -23.45 -6.42
CA TRP A 203 6.33 -23.27 -6.52
C TRP A 203 5.62 -24.52 -7.03
N VAL A 204 6.25 -25.26 -7.95
CA VAL A 204 5.77 -26.57 -8.40
C VAL A 204 5.73 -27.54 -7.22
N ALA A 205 6.79 -27.61 -6.42
CA ALA A 205 6.86 -28.47 -5.24
C ALA A 205 5.81 -28.09 -4.19
N GLU A 206 5.71 -26.81 -3.82
CA GLU A 206 4.73 -26.29 -2.85
C GLU A 206 3.29 -26.59 -3.31
N THR A 207 2.98 -26.31 -4.58
CA THR A 207 1.62 -26.53 -5.12
C THR A 207 1.28 -28.01 -5.20
N THR A 208 2.23 -28.85 -5.61
CA THR A 208 2.08 -30.33 -5.61
C THR A 208 1.82 -30.84 -4.19
N GLN A 209 2.55 -30.34 -3.21
CA GLN A 209 2.33 -30.68 -1.80
C GLN A 209 0.92 -30.25 -1.34
N SER A 210 0.44 -29.06 -1.69
CA SER A 210 -0.91 -28.61 -1.33
C SER A 210 -2.00 -29.48 -1.96
N PHE A 211 -1.83 -29.92 -3.21
CA PHE A 211 -2.73 -30.88 -3.86
C PHE A 211 -2.78 -32.20 -3.10
N ILE A 212 -1.64 -32.82 -2.83
CA ILE A 212 -1.55 -34.10 -2.11
C ILE A 212 -2.17 -33.96 -0.71
N THR A 213 -1.79 -32.91 0.02
CA THR A 213 -2.29 -32.64 1.38
C THR A 213 -3.81 -32.49 1.40
N PHE A 214 -4.40 -31.84 0.40
CA PHE A 214 -5.84 -31.66 0.32
C PHE A 214 -6.57 -32.97 -0.04
N MET A 215 -6.06 -33.73 -1.01
CA MET A 215 -6.61 -35.03 -1.38
C MET A 215 -6.52 -36.04 -0.22
N ASP A 216 -5.41 -36.06 0.51
CA ASP A 216 -5.22 -36.90 1.70
C ASP A 216 -6.20 -36.53 2.82
N ALA A 217 -6.46 -35.24 3.04
CA ALA A 217 -7.48 -34.79 3.99
C ALA A 217 -8.86 -35.40 3.67
N LEU A 218 -9.26 -35.39 2.40
CA LEU A 218 -10.52 -36.00 1.96
C LEU A 218 -10.50 -37.54 2.13
N ASN A 219 -9.39 -38.20 1.79
CA ASN A 219 -9.21 -39.64 1.95
C ASN A 219 -9.23 -40.09 3.43
N LEU A 220 -8.74 -39.23 4.33
CA LEU A 220 -8.81 -39.41 5.79
C LEU A 220 -10.19 -39.05 6.37
N LYS A 221 -11.18 -38.79 5.51
CA LYS A 221 -12.56 -38.45 5.87
C LYS A 221 -12.68 -37.16 6.69
N LEU A 222 -11.75 -36.21 6.51
CA LEU A 222 -11.95 -34.84 6.98
C LEU A 222 -13.03 -34.19 6.11
N ARG A 223 -14.16 -33.82 6.73
CA ARG A 223 -15.36 -33.32 6.02
C ARG A 223 -15.82 -31.95 6.49
N ALA A 224 -15.35 -31.48 7.65
CA ALA A 224 -15.78 -30.21 8.23
C ALA A 224 -15.18 -29.01 7.50
N LYS A 225 -15.94 -27.90 7.42
CA LYS A 225 -15.50 -26.65 6.78
C LYS A 225 -14.19 -26.14 7.36
N ASP A 226 -14.06 -26.09 8.68
CA ASP A 226 -12.87 -25.56 9.37
C ASP A 226 -11.59 -26.36 9.06
N GLN A 227 -11.72 -27.63 8.69
CA GLN A 227 -10.62 -28.50 8.26
C GLN A 227 -10.31 -28.33 6.76
N LEU A 228 -11.34 -28.19 5.92
CA LEU A 228 -11.19 -28.19 4.46
C LEU A 228 -10.92 -26.80 3.88
N HIS A 229 -11.62 -25.76 4.34
CA HIS A 229 -11.55 -24.43 3.75
C HIS A 229 -10.14 -23.81 3.80
N PRO A 230 -9.40 -23.85 4.93
CA PRO A 230 -8.03 -23.29 4.97
C PRO A 230 -7.08 -23.98 3.99
N ARG A 231 -7.21 -25.31 3.84
CA ARG A 231 -6.36 -26.12 2.95
C ARG A 231 -6.67 -25.86 1.48
N LEU A 232 -7.96 -25.76 1.12
CA LEU A 232 -8.37 -25.44 -0.24
C LEU A 232 -7.95 -24.01 -0.64
N GLN A 233 -7.98 -23.07 0.31
CA GLN A 233 -7.52 -21.70 0.09
C GLN A 233 -6.01 -21.63 -0.16
N GLU A 234 -5.22 -22.41 0.59
CA GLU A 234 -3.78 -22.55 0.37
C GLU A 234 -3.47 -23.14 -1.02
N LEU A 235 -4.16 -24.23 -1.39
CA LEU A 235 -4.07 -24.83 -2.71
C LEU A 235 -4.38 -23.83 -3.82
N MET A 236 -5.49 -23.09 -3.70
CA MET A 236 -5.87 -22.06 -4.68
C MET A 236 -4.82 -20.94 -4.79
N THR A 237 -4.21 -20.57 -3.67
CA THR A 237 -3.13 -19.56 -3.64
C THR A 237 -1.90 -20.04 -4.38
N GLY A 238 -1.48 -21.30 -4.20
CA GLY A 238 -0.39 -21.91 -4.96
C GLY A 238 -0.72 -22.03 -6.44
N TYR A 239 -1.91 -22.54 -6.76
CA TYR A 239 -2.40 -22.73 -8.12
C TYR A 239 -2.46 -21.41 -8.92
N ALA A 240 -2.85 -20.30 -8.29
CA ALA A 240 -2.91 -18.99 -8.94
C ALA A 240 -1.55 -18.37 -9.32
N ARG A 241 -0.43 -18.92 -8.84
CA ARG A 241 0.91 -18.42 -9.14
C ARG A 241 1.34 -18.72 -10.59
N PHE A 242 0.70 -19.70 -11.23
CA PHE A 242 1.02 -20.10 -12.59
C PHE A 242 0.27 -19.23 -13.60
N LYS A 243 1.00 -18.66 -14.57
CA LYS A 243 0.49 -17.69 -15.56
C LYS A 243 -0.70 -18.21 -16.36
N ASP A 244 -0.65 -19.49 -16.75
CA ASP A 244 -1.73 -20.12 -17.52
C ASP A 244 -2.86 -20.68 -16.66
N SER A 245 -2.77 -20.57 -15.32
CA SER A 245 -3.82 -21.06 -14.41
C SER A 245 -5.19 -20.43 -14.63
N ALA A 246 -5.24 -19.23 -15.23
CA ALA A 246 -6.49 -18.58 -15.59
C ALA A 246 -7.21 -19.24 -16.78
N LYS A 247 -6.49 -20.03 -17.60
CA LYS A 247 -7.03 -20.74 -18.76
C LYS A 247 -7.44 -22.17 -18.43
N TRP A 248 -6.99 -22.68 -17.29
CA TRP A 248 -7.24 -24.04 -16.83
C TRP A 248 -8.66 -24.19 -16.28
N GLU A 249 -9.36 -25.26 -16.66
CA GLU A 249 -10.73 -25.53 -16.22
C GLU A 249 -10.79 -25.77 -14.70
N GLY A 250 -9.75 -26.40 -14.14
CA GLY A 250 -9.62 -26.71 -12.73
C GLY A 250 -9.75 -25.49 -11.81
N ARG A 251 -9.34 -24.30 -12.27
CA ARG A 251 -9.49 -23.05 -11.51
C ARG A 251 -10.94 -22.77 -11.15
N GLY A 252 -11.83 -22.89 -12.12
CA GLY A 252 -13.26 -22.62 -11.93
C GLY A 252 -13.88 -23.57 -10.90
N LYS A 253 -13.46 -24.85 -10.93
CA LYS A 253 -13.91 -25.88 -9.99
C LYS A 253 -13.44 -25.58 -8.56
N ILE A 254 -12.15 -25.29 -8.36
CA ILE A 254 -11.60 -24.95 -7.04
C ILE A 254 -12.32 -23.74 -6.44
N VAL A 255 -12.55 -22.69 -7.23
CA VAL A 255 -13.28 -21.50 -6.79
C VAL A 255 -14.74 -21.82 -6.43
N SER A 256 -15.42 -22.64 -7.23
CA SER A 256 -16.79 -23.08 -6.92
C SER A 256 -16.86 -23.80 -5.57
N TRP A 257 -15.88 -24.64 -5.26
CA TRP A 257 -15.82 -25.35 -3.97
C TRP A 257 -15.50 -24.44 -2.79
N LEU A 258 -14.63 -23.44 -2.97
CA LEU A 258 -14.39 -22.40 -1.96
C LEU A 258 -15.68 -21.62 -1.65
N ILE A 259 -16.47 -21.28 -2.66
CA ILE A 259 -17.76 -20.61 -2.48
C ILE A 259 -18.73 -21.50 -1.67
N THR A 260 -18.84 -22.78 -2.04
CA THR A 260 -19.68 -23.75 -1.32
C THR A 260 -19.27 -23.88 0.15
N LEU A 261 -17.98 -24.07 0.43
CA LEU A 261 -17.46 -24.18 1.81
C LEU A 261 -17.63 -22.86 2.58
N ASN A 262 -17.47 -21.71 1.93
CA ASN A 262 -17.63 -20.42 2.60
C ASN A 262 -19.07 -20.18 3.07
N ALA A 263 -20.08 -20.70 2.37
CA ALA A 263 -21.50 -20.58 2.74
C ALA A 263 -21.91 -21.43 3.96
N MET A 264 -21.07 -22.38 4.38
CA MET A 264 -21.32 -23.28 5.51
C MET A 264 -20.85 -22.69 6.84
N LYS A 265 -21.33 -23.19 7.99
CA LYS A 265 -20.75 -22.90 9.31
C LYS A 265 -19.45 -23.70 9.49
N ALA A 266 -18.59 -23.25 10.41
CA ALA A 266 -17.29 -23.89 10.66
C ALA A 266 -17.42 -25.40 11.00
N SER A 267 -18.46 -25.77 11.74
CA SER A 267 -18.75 -27.15 12.15
C SER A 267 -19.51 -27.99 11.13
N ASP A 268 -19.99 -27.38 10.04
CA ASP A 268 -20.78 -28.10 9.06
C ASP A 268 -19.87 -28.99 8.20
N GLU A 269 -20.36 -30.18 7.88
CA GLU A 269 -19.64 -31.17 7.07
C GLU A 269 -20.23 -31.29 5.66
N ILE A 270 -19.36 -31.51 4.68
CA ILE A 270 -19.81 -31.92 3.35
C ILE A 270 -20.26 -33.39 3.37
N SER A 271 -21.26 -33.72 2.55
CA SER A 271 -21.73 -35.09 2.38
C SER A 271 -20.67 -35.98 1.73
N GLU A 272 -20.85 -37.31 1.83
CA GLU A 272 -19.93 -38.26 1.17
C GLU A 272 -19.91 -38.11 -0.34
N ASP A 273 -21.06 -37.86 -0.97
CA ASP A 273 -21.15 -37.63 -2.41
C ASP A 273 -20.44 -36.34 -2.82
N GLN A 274 -20.60 -35.26 -2.02
CA GLN A 274 -19.85 -34.02 -2.24
C GLN A 274 -18.34 -34.21 -2.08
N ALA A 275 -17.90 -35.01 -1.08
CA ALA A 275 -16.49 -35.30 -0.89
C ALA A 275 -15.89 -36.08 -2.08
N ARG A 276 -16.65 -37.04 -2.64
CA ARG A 276 -16.24 -37.78 -3.86
C ARG A 276 -16.15 -36.87 -5.07
N GLN A 277 -17.13 -35.98 -5.27
CA GLN A 277 -17.10 -35.02 -6.38
C GLN A 277 -15.97 -34.01 -6.24
N LEU A 278 -15.75 -33.49 -5.02
CA LEU A 278 -14.66 -32.57 -4.72
C LEU A 278 -13.30 -33.23 -4.98
N LEU A 279 -13.11 -34.48 -4.55
CA LEU A 279 -11.89 -35.22 -4.82
C LEU A 279 -11.65 -35.38 -6.33
N PHE A 280 -12.68 -35.75 -7.09
CA PHE A 280 -12.61 -35.87 -8.54
C PHE A 280 -12.23 -34.55 -9.24
N ASP A 281 -12.85 -33.43 -8.83
CA ASP A 281 -12.58 -32.12 -9.42
C ASP A 281 -11.14 -31.64 -9.11
N ILE A 282 -10.63 -31.93 -7.91
CA ILE A 282 -9.25 -31.58 -7.52
C ILE A 282 -8.22 -32.47 -8.22
N ASP A 283 -8.50 -33.76 -8.37
CA ASP A 283 -7.64 -34.69 -9.13
C ASP A 283 -7.53 -34.26 -10.61
N HIS A 284 -8.65 -33.86 -11.21
CA HIS A 284 -8.65 -33.30 -12.55
C HIS A 284 -7.80 -32.01 -12.65
N ALA A 285 -7.97 -31.08 -11.70
CA ALA A 285 -7.18 -29.85 -11.65
C ALA A 285 -5.67 -30.12 -11.44
N TYR A 286 -5.33 -31.17 -10.70
CA TYR A 286 -3.95 -31.62 -10.51
C TYR A 286 -3.35 -32.18 -11.80
N HIS A 287 -4.10 -33.01 -12.53
CA HIS A 287 -3.68 -33.52 -13.83
C HIS A 287 -3.45 -32.41 -14.85
N GLU A 288 -4.36 -31.45 -14.94
CA GLU A 288 -4.22 -30.28 -15.82
C GLU A 288 -2.98 -29.44 -15.46
N PHE A 289 -2.79 -29.20 -14.16
CA PHE A 289 -1.58 -28.55 -13.65
C PHE A 289 -0.31 -29.32 -14.05
N PHE A 290 -0.26 -30.63 -13.82
CA PHE A 290 0.92 -31.45 -14.12
C PHE A 290 1.20 -31.53 -15.63
N SER A 291 0.17 -31.66 -16.47
CA SER A 291 0.29 -31.61 -17.93
C SER A 291 0.86 -30.28 -18.42
N SER A 292 0.50 -29.16 -17.78
CA SER A 292 1.05 -27.84 -18.12
C SER A 292 2.57 -27.75 -17.90
N LEU A 293 3.12 -28.54 -16.97
CA LEU A 293 4.56 -28.58 -16.70
C LEU A 293 5.34 -29.38 -17.76
N GLY A 294 4.66 -30.28 -18.49
CA GLY A 294 5.27 -31.16 -19.49
C GLY A 294 5.39 -30.57 -20.91
N GLY A 295 4.77 -29.41 -21.18
CA GLY A 295 4.58 -28.86 -22.53
C GLY A 295 5.80 -28.23 -23.23
N GLY A 296 7.03 -28.42 -22.73
CA GLY A 296 8.26 -27.85 -23.31
C GLY A 296 8.88 -28.63 -24.48
N LYS A 297 8.25 -29.71 -24.95
CA LYS A 297 8.63 -30.43 -26.17
C LYS A 297 7.43 -30.42 -27.11
N ASP A 298 7.42 -29.45 -28.03
CA ASP A 298 6.88 -29.55 -29.39
C ASP A 298 6.62 -28.14 -29.94
N SER A 299 7.70 -27.45 -30.33
CA SER A 299 7.65 -26.41 -31.37
C SER A 299 9.03 -26.37 -32.02
N SER A 300 9.22 -27.25 -33.01
CA SER A 300 10.27 -27.10 -34.02
C SER A 300 9.96 -25.91 -34.94
#